data_AF-A0A6S6TR56-F1
#
_entry.id   AF-A0A6S6TR56-F1
#
_cell.length_a   1.000
_cell.length_b   1.000
_cell.length_c   1.000
_cell.angle_alpha   90.00
_cell.angle_beta   90.00
_cell.angle_gamma   90.00
#
_symmetry.space_group_name_H-M   'P 1'
#
loop_
_entity.id
_entity.type
_entity.pdbx_description
1 polymer ?
#
loop_
_entity_poly.entity_id
_entity_poly.type
_entity_poly.pdbx_seq_one_letter_code
_entity_poly.pdbx_strand_id
1 'polypeptide(L)' 'MELTLLKSKLHRVHTTHAELEYEGSCAIDLHLLEMANIREYEKLHKVIT' A
#
# COMPACT_ATOMS: atom_id res chain seq x y z
N MET A 1 -4.37 -17.82 -20.86
CA MET A 1 -4.72 -18.03 -19.45
C MET A 1 -3.93 -17.02 -18.66
N GLU A 2 -4.58 -16.11 -17.95
CA GLU A 2 -3.92 -15.05 -17.17
C GLU A 2 -3.93 -15.44 -15.68
N LEU A 3 -2.78 -15.31 -15.00
CA LEU A 3 -2.63 -15.56 -13.57
C LEU A 3 -2.38 -14.23 -12.85
N THR A 4 -3.12 -13.97 -11.77
CA THR A 4 -2.84 -12.82 -10.89
C THR A 4 -1.99 -13.29 -9.72
N LEU A 5 -0.76 -12.78 -9.63
CA LEU A 5 0.18 -13.07 -8.56
C LEU A 5 0.43 -11.83 -7.71
N LEU A 6 0.79 -12.05 -6.43
CA LEU A 6 1.22 -10.98 -5.55
C LEU A 6 2.59 -10.46 -5.98
N LYS A 7 2.67 -9.21 -6.41
CA LYS A 7 3.94 -8.56 -6.78
C LYS A 7 4.79 -8.26 -5.54
N SER A 8 4.21 -7.55 -4.56
CA SER A 8 4.91 -7.06 -3.38
C SER A 8 3.96 -6.93 -2.19
N LYS A 9 4.49 -6.94 -0.96
CA LYS A 9 3.73 -6.65 0.27
C LYS A 9 4.54 -5.86 1.29
N LEU A 10 3.85 -5.01 2.04
CA LEU A 10 4.35 -4.44 3.29
C LEU A 10 3.77 -5.26 4.44
N HIS A 11 4.63 -5.94 5.21
CA HIS A 11 4.18 -6.83 6.27
C HIS A 11 4.20 -6.13 7.63
N ARG A 12 3.05 -6.10 8.31
CA ARG A 12 2.90 -5.56 9.68
C ARG A 12 3.34 -4.11 9.84
N VAL A 13 3.08 -3.28 8.83
CA VAL A 13 3.24 -1.83 8.93
C VAL A 13 2.16 -1.24 9.82
N HIS A 14 2.49 -0.12 10.48
CA HIS A 14 1.58 0.56 11.39
C HIS A 14 1.01 1.80 10.72
N THR A 15 -0.29 2.02 10.89
CA THR A 15 -0.94 3.25 10.48
C THR A 15 -0.45 4.39 11.36
N THR A 16 0.22 5.38 10.77
CA THR A 16 0.71 6.56 11.48
C THR A 16 -0.35 7.66 11.57
N HIS A 17 -1.23 7.74 10.57
CA HIS A 17 -2.30 8.72 10.50
C HIS A 17 -3.51 8.15 9.74
N ALA A 18 -4.71 8.49 10.20
CA ALA A 18 -5.96 8.14 9.54
C ALA A 18 -6.94 9.29 9.71
N GLU A 19 -7.40 9.85 8.60
CA GLU A 19 -8.43 10.87 8.55
C GLU A 19 -9.69 10.26 7.95
N LEU A 20 -10.77 10.21 8.73
CA LEU A 20 -12.00 9.53 8.34
C LEU A 20 -12.73 10.23 7.18
N GLU A 21 -12.60 11.55 7.10
CA GLU A 21 -13.24 12.40 6.09
C GLU A 21 -12.40 12.52 4.81
N TYR A 22 -11.20 11.92 4.78
CA TYR A 22 -10.36 11.92 3.59
C TYR A 22 -10.76 10.79 2.62
N GLU A 23 -11.48 11.15 1.56
CA GLU A 23 -11.86 10.24 0.46
C GLU A 23 -10.70 9.86 -0.49
N GLY A 24 -9.44 10.07 -0.07
CA GLY A 24 -8.28 9.85 -0.92
C GLY A 24 -7.61 8.48 -0.78
N SER A 25 -6.50 8.34 -1.50
CA SER A 25 -5.63 7.15 -1.47
C SER A 25 -4.83 7.04 -0.17
N CYS A 26 -4.08 5.94 0.02
CA CYS A 26 -3.14 5.85 1.15
C CYS A 26 -1.83 6.54 0.79
N ALA A 27 -1.38 7.48 1.61
CA ALA A 27 0.03 7.87 1.60
C ALA A 27 0.86 6.75 2.27
N ILE A 28 2.01 6.43 1.67
CA ILE A 28 2.99 5.48 2.19
C ILE A 28 4.37 6.16 2.09
N ASP A 29 5.22 5.97 3.09
CA ASP A 29 6.59 6.48 3.08
C ASP A 29 7.33 6.01 1.82
N LEU A 30 8.00 6.94 1.14
CA LEU A 30 8.74 6.67 -0.10
C LEU A 30 9.79 5.57 0.10
N HIS A 31 10.45 5.54 1.26
CA HIS A 31 11.44 4.51 1.56
C HIS A 31 10.81 3.11 1.61
N LEU A 32 9.59 2.98 2.15
CA LEU A 32 8.87 1.71 2.18
C LEU A 32 8.42 1.29 0.78
N LEU A 33 8.02 2.24 -0.06
CA LEU A 33 7.66 1.98 -1.46
C LEU A 33 8.85 1.47 -2.26
N GLU A 34 10.01 2.14 -2.13
CA GLU A 34 11.27 1.73 -2.77
C GLU A 34 11.69 0.32 -2.33
N MET A 35 11.71 0.07 -1.02
CA MET A 35 12.11 -1.23 -0.47
C MET A 35 11.15 -2.36 -0.87
N ALA A 36 9.86 -2.06 -1.03
CA ALA A 36 8.86 -3.03 -1.49
C ALA A 36 8.71 -3.08 -3.02
N ASN A 37 9.46 -2.30 -3.79
CA ASN A 37 9.33 -2.21 -5.25
C ASN A 37 7.89 -1.88 -5.72
N ILE A 38 7.23 -0.96 -4.99
CA ILE A 38 5.89 -0.45 -5.27
C ILE A 38 6.04 0.94 -5.90
N ARG A 39 5.31 1.22 -6.98
CA ARG A 39 5.31 2.54 -7.63
C ARG A 39 4.20 3.42 -7.08
N GLU A 40 4.38 4.73 -7.17
CA GLU A 40 3.30 5.68 -6.92
C GLU A 40 2.11 5.40 -7.86
N TYR A 41 0.90 5.53 -7.32
CA TYR A 41 -0.37 5.25 -8.01
C TYR A 41 -0.60 3.78 -8.42
N GLU A 42 0.23 2.83 -7.96
CA GLU A 42 -0.02 1.41 -8.14
C GLU A 42 -1.27 0.95 -7.36
N LYS A 43 -2.02 -0.02 -7.90
CA LYS A 43 -3.19 -0.56 -7.21
C LYS A 43 -2.75 -1.30 -5.94
N LEU A 44 -3.22 -0.81 -4.80
CA LEU A 44 -2.91 -1.40 -3.49
C LEU A 44 -4.13 -2.12 -2.90
N HIS A 45 -3.88 -3.21 -2.19
CA HIS A 45 -4.87 -3.89 -1.37
C HIS A 45 -4.50 -3.68 0.10
N LYS A 46 -5.35 -2.96 0.83
CA LYS A 46 -5.19 -2.69 2.27
C LYS A 46 -6.05 -3.68 3.05
N VAL A 47 -5.44 -4.40 3.98
CA VAL A 47 -6.15 -5.21 4.98
C VAL A 47 -5.93 -4.53 6.32
N ILE A 48 -6.98 -3.97 6.88
CA ILE A 48 -6.99 -3.40 8.23
C ILE A 48 -7.65 -4.45 9.12
N THR A 49 -6.92 -4.94 10.12
CA THR A 49 -7.40 -5.84 11.18
C THR A 49 -7.15 -5.21 12.52
#